data_AF-A0A968Z9X4-F1
#
_entry.id   AF-A0A968Z9X4-F1
#
_cell.length_a   1.000
_cell.length_b   1.000
_cell.length_c   1.000
_cell.angle_alpha   90.00
_cell.angle_beta   90.00
_cell.angle_gamma   90.00
#
_symmetry.space_group_name_H-M   'P 1'
#
loop_
_entity.id
_entity.type
_entity.pdbx_description
1 polymer ?
#
loop_
_entity_poly.entity_id
_entity_poly.type
_entity_poly.pdbx_seq_one_letter_code
_entity_poly.pdbx_strand_id
1 'polypeptide(L)'
;MDKNTGRLTTVGEYKFEGIMPQGVAFDAEGKSIAVTLFDTFNPKVRQGKVEFWRVIPGENPSLEKMGTPVKVVRGSHDLALVR
;
A
#
# COMPACT_ATOMS: atom_id res chain seq x y z
N MET A 1 8.57 1.26 16.86
CA MET A 1 9.86 0.55 16.99
C MET A 1 10.48 0.94 18.31
N ASP A 2 10.78 -0.03 19.16
CA ASP A 2 11.56 0.22 20.37
C ASP A 2 12.98 0.65 19.98
N LYS A 3 13.42 1.83 20.44
CA LYS A 3 14.69 2.43 20.02
C LYS A 3 15.93 1.72 20.56
N ASN A 4 15.79 0.96 21.65
CA ASN A 4 16.92 0.31 22.32
C ASN A 4 17.13 -1.13 21.82
N THR A 5 16.03 -1.81 21.49
CA THR A 5 16.00 -3.23 21.12
C THR A 5 15.72 -3.46 19.64
N GLY A 6 15.25 -2.45 18.90
CA GLY A 6 14.83 -2.57 17.51
C GLY A 6 13.54 -3.37 17.34
N ARG A 7 12.88 -3.78 18.42
CA ARG A 7 11.67 -4.60 18.34
C ARG A 7 10.53 -3.83 17.70
N LEU A 8 9.85 -4.50 16.78
CA LEU A 8 8.60 -4.05 16.17
C LEU A 8 7.43 -4.77 16.83
N THR A 9 6.36 -4.02 17.05
CA THR A 9 5.06 -4.55 17.43
C THR A 9 4.08 -4.15 16.33
N THR A 10 3.16 -5.04 16.00
CA THR A 10 2.07 -4.72 15.09
C THR A 10 1.14 -3.71 15.77
N VAL A 11 0.93 -2.56 15.14
CA VAL A 11 0.02 -1.50 15.63
C VAL A 11 -1.32 -1.48 14.89
N GLY A 12 -1.41 -2.20 13.76
CA GLY A 12 -2.61 -2.31 12.96
C GLY A 12 -2.40 -3.21 11.74
N GLU A 13 -3.50 -3.75 11.24
CA GLU A 13 -3.56 -4.51 9.99
C GLU A 13 -4.70 -3.94 9.14
N TYR A 14 -4.41 -3.64 7.87
CA TYR A 14 -5.39 -3.05 6.95
C TYR A 14 -5.51 -3.93 5.71
N LYS A 15 -6.75 -4.18 5.30
CA LYS A 15 -7.03 -5.01 4.13
C LYS A 15 -6.97 -4.16 2.87
N PHE A 16 -6.32 -4.69 1.84
CA PHE A 16 -6.33 -4.12 0.50
C PHE A 16 -7.28 -4.92 -0.38
N GLU A 17 -7.95 -4.23 -1.31
CA GLU A 17 -8.89 -4.87 -2.23
C GLU A 17 -8.16 -5.43 -3.45
N GLY A 18 -7.56 -6.61 -3.32
CA GLY A 18 -6.87 -7.26 -4.43
C GLY A 18 -6.11 -8.49 -3.97
N ILE A 19 -5.37 -9.07 -4.91
CA ILE A 19 -4.56 -10.25 -4.67
C ILE A 19 -3.11 -9.81 -4.50
N MET A 20 -2.47 -10.31 -3.44
CA MET A 20 -1.02 -10.26 -3.22
C MET A 20 -0.44 -8.83 -3.29
N PRO A 21 -0.70 -7.98 -2.28
CA PRO A 21 0.02 -6.72 -2.13
C PRO A 21 1.51 -6.98 -1.91
N GLN A 22 2.39 -6.38 -2.71
CA GLN A 22 3.85 -6.67 -2.66
C GLN A 22 4.74 -5.43 -2.62
N GLY A 23 4.43 -4.40 -3.39
CA GLY A 23 5.16 -3.13 -3.38
C GLY A 23 4.44 -2.10 -2.53
N VAL A 24 5.17 -1.36 -1.72
CA VAL A 24 4.66 -0.19 -0.99
C VAL A 24 5.70 0.92 -0.98
N ALA A 25 5.27 2.15 -1.24
CA ALA A 25 6.12 3.33 -1.16
C ALA A 25 5.36 4.49 -0.51
N PHE A 26 6.02 5.22 0.38
CA PHE A 26 5.52 6.49 0.90
C PHE A 26 5.77 7.62 -0.11
N ASP A 27 4.92 8.64 -0.08
CA ASP A 27 5.24 9.93 -0.69
C ASP A 27 6.41 10.63 0.03
N ALA A 28 6.86 11.77 -0.52
CA ALA A 28 8.00 12.49 0.02
C ALA A 28 7.78 13.04 1.44
N GLU A 29 6.52 13.21 1.87
CA GLU A 29 6.14 13.81 3.14
C GLU A 29 5.67 12.76 4.18
N GLY A 30 5.59 11.48 3.79
CA GLY A 30 5.05 10.40 4.61
C GLY A 30 3.54 10.47 4.83
N LYS A 31 2.80 11.27 4.06
CA LYS A 31 1.36 11.51 4.25
C LYS A 31 0.48 10.53 3.49
N SER A 32 1.05 9.88 2.49
CA SER A 32 0.37 8.92 1.64
C SER A 32 1.26 7.73 1.33
N ILE A 33 0.64 6.60 1.00
CA ILE A 33 1.31 5.45 0.42
C ILE A 33 0.70 5.07 -0.92
N ALA A 34 1.52 4.52 -1.79
CA ALA A 34 1.11 3.75 -2.96
C ALA A 34 1.38 2.27 -2.70
N VAL A 35 0.44 1.40 -3.08
CA VAL A 35 0.53 -0.05 -2.89
C VAL A 35 0.25 -0.76 -4.20
N THR A 36 1.14 -1.69 -4.62
CA THR A 36 0.84 -2.56 -5.76
C THR A 36 -0.09 -3.67 -5.35
N LEU A 37 -1.02 -4.01 -6.22
CA LEU A 37 -1.84 -5.21 -6.14
C LEU A 37 -1.60 -5.99 -7.42
N PHE A 38 -1.06 -7.20 -7.24
CA PHE A 38 -0.62 -8.07 -8.33
C PHE A 38 -1.75 -8.35 -9.31
N ASP A 39 -2.95 -8.59 -8.78
CA ASP A 39 -4.15 -8.90 -9.55
C ASP A 39 -5.43 -8.62 -8.75
N THR A 40 -6.58 -8.96 -9.32
CA THR A 40 -7.90 -8.85 -8.71
C THR A 40 -8.57 -10.22 -8.56
N PHE A 41 -9.56 -10.31 -7.66
CA PHE A 41 -10.39 -11.51 -7.53
C PHE A 41 -11.39 -11.69 -8.70
N ASN A 42 -11.50 -10.75 -9.63
CA ASN A 42 -12.36 -10.86 -10.78
C ASN A 42 -11.60 -11.46 -11.98
N PRO A 43 -11.88 -12.71 -12.38
CA PRO A 43 -11.13 -13.39 -13.44
C PRO A 43 -11.31 -12.76 -14.83
N LYS A 44 -12.30 -11.87 -15.01
CA LYS A 44 -12.49 -11.10 -16.26
C LYS A 44 -11.52 -9.94 -16.37
N VAL A 45 -10.92 -9.51 -15.26
CA VAL A 45 -9.94 -8.41 -15.22
C VAL A 45 -8.55 -9.03 -15.21
N ARG A 46 -7.76 -8.79 -16.26
CA ARG A 46 -6.38 -9.30 -16.39
C ARG A 46 -5.34 -8.21 -16.17
N GLN A 47 -5.50 -7.45 -15.10
CA GLN A 47 -4.67 -6.29 -14.78
C GLN A 47 -4.41 -6.22 -13.28
N GLY A 48 -3.20 -5.81 -12.92
CA GLY A 48 -2.90 -5.34 -11.58
C GLY A 48 -3.35 -3.89 -11.40
N LYS A 49 -3.14 -3.36 -10.20
CA LYS A 49 -3.38 -1.94 -9.93
C LYS A 49 -2.42 -1.39 -8.90
N VAL A 50 -2.23 -0.08 -8.91
CA VAL A 50 -1.64 0.69 -7.83
C VAL A 50 -2.75 1.46 -7.14
N GLU A 51 -2.91 1.24 -5.84
CA GLU A 51 -3.85 1.98 -5.01
C GLU A 51 -3.12 3.01 -4.16
N PHE A 52 -3.76 4.16 -3.95
CA PHE A 52 -3.22 5.26 -3.15
C PHE A 52 -4.04 5.39 -1.87
N TRP A 53 -3.35 5.65 -0.77
CA TRP A 53 -3.97 5.71 0.55
C TRP A 53 -3.37 6.86 1.34
N ARG A 54 -4.21 7.62 2.04
CA ARG A 54 -3.77 8.62 3.02
C ARG A 54 -3.41 7.91 4.31
N VAL A 55 -2.32 8.33 4.94
CA VAL A 55 -1.93 7.90 6.28
C VAL A 55 -2.57 8.84 7.29
N ILE A 56 -3.41 8.29 8.16
CA ILE A 56 -3.99 9.02 9.29
C ILE A 56 -3.15 8.71 10.53
N PRO A 57 -2.39 9.68 11.07
CA PRO A 57 -1.55 9.45 12.23
C PRO A 57 -2.37 9.42 13.53
N GLY A 58 -1.81 8.82 14.58
CA GLY A 58 -2.42 8.75 15.91
C GLY A 58 -1.87 7.55 16.71
N GLU A 59 -2.38 7.34 17.92
CA GLU A 59 -2.08 6.13 18.70
C GLU A 59 -2.48 4.85 17.95
N ASN A 60 -3.61 4.93 17.24
CA ASN A 60 -4.07 3.91 16.32
C ASN A 60 -4.05 4.52 14.91
N PRO A 61 -2.93 4.39 14.17
CA PRO A 61 -2.88 4.91 12.81
C PRO A 61 -3.96 4.24 11.95
N SER A 62 -4.31 4.83 10.82
CA SER A 62 -5.21 4.19 9.86
C SER A 62 -4.90 4.61 8.43
N LEU A 63 -5.49 3.89 7.48
CA LEU A 63 -5.36 4.16 6.05
C LEU A 63 -6.72 4.52 5.47
N GLU A 64 -6.79 5.63 4.75
CA GLU A 64 -7.97 6.04 4.02
C GLU A 64 -7.72 5.94 2.52
N LYS A 65 -8.58 5.21 1.80
CA LYS A 65 -8.42 4.99 0.36
C LYS A 65 -8.60 6.31 -0.40
N MET A 66 -7.71 6.59 -1.34
CA MET A 66 -7.73 7.82 -2.13
C MET A 66 -7.91 7.55 -3.62
N GLY A 67 -8.76 8.37 -4.25
CA GLY A 67 -8.83 8.51 -5.70
C GLY A 67 -9.17 7.21 -6.44
N THR A 68 -8.83 7.20 -7.74
CA THR A 68 -9.01 6.03 -8.60
C THR A 68 -7.69 5.27 -8.73
N PRO A 69 -7.68 3.93 -8.60
CA PRO A 69 -6.47 3.13 -8.78
C PRO A 69 -5.90 3.28 -10.20
N VAL A 70 -4.57 3.29 -10.31
CA VAL A 70 -3.88 3.24 -11.59
C VAL A 70 -3.78 1.78 -12.04
N LYS A 71 -4.35 1.48 -13.21
CA LYS A 71 -4.27 0.14 -13.81
C LYS A 71 -2.86 -0.11 -14.34
N VAL A 72 -2.32 -1.28 -14.04
CA VAL A 72 -1.00 -1.71 -14.51
C VAL A 72 -1.09 -3.14 -15.05
N VAL A 73 0.00 -3.60 -15.67
CA VAL A 73 0.13 -5.02 -16.00
C VAL A 73 0.07 -5.86 -14.72
N ARG A 74 -0.43 -7.09 -14.83
CA ARG A 74 -0.36 -8.06 -13.73
C ARG A 74 1.12 -8.28 -13.37
N GLY A 75 1.44 -8.42 -12.09
CA GLY A 75 2.83 -8.69 -11.68
C GLY A 75 3.67 -7.50 -11.24
N SER A 76 3.07 -6.35 -10.91
CA SER A 76 3.83 -5.26 -10.30
C SER A 76 4.28 -5.62 -8.88
N HIS A 77 5.60 -5.84 -8.74
CA HIS A 77 6.22 -6.26 -7.48
C HIS A 77 6.80 -5.11 -6.66
N ASP A 78 7.22 -4.02 -7.31
CA ASP A 78 7.99 -2.96 -6.68
C ASP A 78 7.46 -1.57 -7.03
N LEU A 79 7.65 -0.62 -6.10
CA LEU A 79 7.34 0.80 -6.25
C LEU A 79 8.49 1.61 -5.67
N ALA A 80 8.94 2.59 -6.44
CA ALA A 80 9.92 3.57 -5.99
C ALA A 80 9.36 4.98 -6.18
N LEU A 81 9.57 5.83 -5.17
CA LEU A 81 9.42 7.26 -5.32
C LEU A 81 10.59 7.79 -6.15
N VAL A 82 10.31 8.34 -7.32
CA VAL A 82 11.30 9.02 -8.16
C VAL A 82 11.32 10.50 -7.80
N ARG A 83 12.53 11.08 -7.67
CA ARG A 83 12.77 12.50 -7.37
C ARG A 83 13.59 13.14 -8.48
#